data_AF-A0A7X8W3E2-F1
#
_entry.id   AF-A0A7X8W3E2-F1
#
_cell.length_a   1.000
_cell.length_b   1.000
_cell.length_c   1.000
_cell.angle_alpha   90.00
_cell.angle_beta   90.00
_cell.angle_gamma   90.00
#
_symmetry.space_group_name_H-M   'P 1'
#
loop_
_entity.id
_entity.type
_entity.pdbx_description
1 polymer ?
#
loop_
_entity_poly.entity_id
_entity_poly.type
_entity_poly.pdbx_seq_one_letter_code
_entity_poly.pdbx_strand_id
1 'polypeptide(L)'
;MELSYLWKCKSLDFVSVYIKDHPCRIVWIGDYSNSYAALLRVRKDVYMKYYNLIWANEEKAGFIDLVTSTTLEESKALYQDVYLINIDQKIYLDFNKFIKLNTYPSGDCFHPLSLLTACGNGQGNGDYPSSYSSDIGEWAFDTIYLSKTKPEEFTEKEYLLKFDFHEAFSF
;
A
#
# COMPACT_ATOMS: atom_id res chain seq x y z
N MET A 1 5.51 14.73 -17.90
CA MET A 1 4.66 14.82 -16.71
C MET A 1 5.24 13.81 -15.72
N GLU A 2 5.97 14.29 -14.71
CA GLU A 2 6.68 13.43 -13.76
C GLU A 2 5.73 13.03 -12.62
N LEU A 3 5.55 11.73 -12.46
CA LEU A 3 4.58 11.15 -11.54
C LEU A 3 5.07 11.23 -10.09
N SER A 4 4.85 12.33 -9.38
CA SER A 4 5.80 12.73 -8.34
C SER A 4 5.73 11.97 -6.99
N TYR A 5 4.62 11.34 -6.61
CA TYR A 5 4.54 10.62 -5.30
C TYR A 5 4.77 9.10 -5.39
N LEU A 6 4.39 8.46 -6.48
CA LEU A 6 4.51 7.00 -6.63
C LEU A 6 5.97 6.55 -6.61
N TRP A 7 6.88 7.43 -7.05
CA TRP A 7 8.30 7.16 -7.23
C TRP A 7 9.24 7.86 -6.22
N LYS A 8 8.69 8.48 -5.16
CA LYS A 8 9.48 9.17 -4.13
C LYS A 8 9.51 8.46 -2.77
N CYS A 9 8.66 7.46 -2.56
CA CYS A 9 8.63 6.70 -1.31
C CYS A 9 9.63 5.54 -1.35
N LYS A 10 10.87 5.80 -0.91
CA LYS A 10 11.98 4.83 -0.89
C LYS A 10 11.65 3.55 -0.11
N SER A 11 10.85 3.65 0.95
CA SER A 11 10.40 2.49 1.72
C SER A 11 9.49 1.56 0.89
N LEU A 12 8.66 2.12 0.01
CA LEU A 12 7.82 1.32 -0.88
C LEU A 12 8.62 0.67 -2.00
N ASP A 13 9.62 1.35 -2.57
CA ASP A 13 10.55 0.72 -3.51
C ASP A 13 11.23 -0.50 -2.90
N PHE A 14 11.68 -0.40 -1.64
CA PHE A 14 12.28 -1.53 -0.96
C PHE A 14 11.30 -2.70 -0.79
N VAL A 15 10.12 -2.43 -0.22
CA VAL A 15 9.12 -3.49 0.00
C VAL A 15 8.75 -4.14 -1.33
N SER A 16 8.58 -3.33 -2.38
CA SER A 16 8.31 -3.80 -3.74
C SER A 16 9.41 -4.69 -4.30
N VAL A 17 10.69 -4.31 -4.17
CA VAL A 17 11.82 -5.17 -4.56
C VAL A 17 11.80 -6.48 -3.77
N TYR A 18 11.55 -6.40 -2.46
CA TYR A 18 11.53 -7.58 -1.58
C TYR A 18 10.42 -8.56 -1.94
N ILE A 19 9.22 -8.08 -2.31
CA ILE A 19 8.08 -8.94 -2.64
C ILE A 19 7.98 -9.30 -4.11
N LYS A 20 8.91 -8.84 -4.95
CA LYS A 20 8.94 -9.24 -6.35
C LYS A 20 9.22 -10.73 -6.45
N ASP A 21 8.28 -11.47 -7.01
CA ASP A 21 8.29 -12.93 -7.12
C ASP A 21 8.48 -13.65 -5.75
N HIS A 22 8.19 -12.95 -4.66
CA HIS A 22 8.36 -13.40 -3.27
C HIS A 22 7.09 -13.11 -2.46
N PRO A 23 6.10 -14.04 -2.48
CA PRO A 23 4.86 -13.91 -1.72
C PRO A 23 5.09 -13.69 -0.22
N CYS A 24 4.58 -12.58 0.29
CA CYS A 24 4.72 -12.19 1.69
C CYS A 24 3.41 -11.65 2.24
N ARG A 25 3.16 -11.86 3.54
CA ARG A 25 2.05 -11.19 4.23
C ARG A 25 2.45 -9.75 4.55
N ILE A 26 1.66 -8.78 4.10
CA ILE A 26 1.99 -7.36 4.25
C ILE A 26 0.88 -6.60 4.99
N VAL A 27 1.31 -5.69 5.85
CA VAL A 27 0.45 -4.66 6.44
C VAL A 27 1.22 -3.34 6.51
N TRP A 28 0.56 -2.23 6.16
CA TRP A 28 1.09 -0.88 6.29
C TRP A 28 0.47 -0.21 7.52
N ILE A 29 1.16 -0.29 8.66
CA ILE A 29 0.59 0.14 9.96
C ILE A 29 0.86 1.62 10.20
N GLY A 30 -0.20 2.37 10.55
CA GLY A 30 -0.10 3.66 11.23
C GLY A 30 -0.29 4.92 10.38
N ASP A 31 -0.42 4.78 9.06
CA ASP A 31 -0.81 5.88 8.16
C ASP A 31 -1.90 5.37 7.22
N TYR A 32 -2.67 6.27 6.61
CA TYR A 32 -3.62 6.00 5.52
C TYR A 32 -4.91 5.24 5.85
N SER A 33 -5.24 4.96 7.10
CA SER A 33 -6.55 4.41 7.43
C SER A 33 -6.96 4.82 8.84
N ASN A 34 -8.25 5.12 9.03
CA ASN A 34 -8.85 5.24 10.36
C ASN A 34 -9.40 3.89 10.87
N SER A 35 -9.38 2.87 10.01
CA SER A 35 -10.06 1.61 10.25
C SER A 35 -9.09 0.57 10.81
N TYR A 36 -9.56 -0.11 11.85
CA TYR A 36 -8.97 -1.35 12.30
C TYR A 36 -9.42 -2.53 11.41
N ALA A 37 -9.65 -2.33 10.10
CA ALA A 37 -10.14 -3.41 9.23
C ALA A 37 -9.26 -4.67 9.29
N ALA A 38 -7.95 -4.50 9.54
CA ALA A 38 -7.04 -5.61 9.83
C ALA A 38 -7.43 -6.46 11.06
N LEU A 39 -8.03 -5.88 12.12
CA LEU A 39 -8.53 -6.62 13.29
C LEU A 39 -9.62 -7.63 12.94
N LEU A 40 -10.28 -7.50 11.77
CA LEU A 40 -11.24 -8.49 11.29
C LEU A 40 -10.57 -9.71 10.63
N ARG A 41 -9.29 -9.60 10.25
CA ARG A 41 -8.57 -10.63 9.49
C ARG A 41 -7.48 -11.33 10.27
N VAL A 42 -6.95 -10.68 11.31
CA VAL A 42 -6.04 -11.30 12.26
C VAL A 42 -6.63 -11.22 13.67
N ARG A 43 -6.29 -12.20 14.50
CA ARG A 43 -6.68 -12.16 15.90
C ARG A 43 -6.12 -10.89 16.56
N LYS A 44 -6.91 -10.30 17.47
CA LYS A 44 -6.55 -9.07 18.18
C LYS A 44 -5.19 -9.14 18.88
N ASP A 45 -4.82 -10.28 19.45
CA ASP A 45 -3.52 -10.48 20.11
C ASP A 45 -2.34 -10.38 19.12
N VAL A 46 -2.49 -10.95 17.92
CA VAL A 46 -1.51 -10.85 16.84
C VAL A 46 -1.36 -9.41 16.37
N TYR A 47 -2.47 -8.72 16.15
CA TYR A 47 -2.44 -7.30 15.80
C TYR A 47 -1.74 -6.44 16.87
N MET A 48 -2.13 -6.61 18.14
CA MET A 48 -1.56 -5.83 19.24
C MET A 48 -0.06 -6.06 19.40
N LYS A 49 0.45 -7.26 19.07
CA LYS A 49 1.89 -7.52 19.03
C LYS A 49 2.60 -6.57 18.05
N TYR A 50 2.12 -6.47 16.81
CA TYR A 50 2.74 -5.58 15.81
C TYR A 50 2.51 -4.10 16.13
N TYR A 51 1.31 -3.75 16.63
CA TYR A 51 0.98 -2.40 17.05
C TYR A 51 1.91 -1.90 18.16
N ASN A 52 2.08 -2.69 19.23
CA ASN A 52 2.94 -2.33 20.36
C ASN A 52 4.42 -2.21 19.93
N LEU A 53 4.91 -3.10 19.06
CA LEU A 53 6.27 -3.01 18.52
C LEU A 53 6.53 -1.68 17.79
N ILE A 54 5.52 -1.14 17.10
CA ILE A 54 5.66 0.09 16.32
C ILE A 54 5.44 1.33 17.19
N TRP A 55 4.47 1.30 18.11
CA TRP A 55 3.95 2.50 18.78
C TRP A 55 4.21 2.57 20.29
N ALA A 56 4.49 1.46 20.98
CA ALA A 56 4.60 1.44 22.45
C ALA A 56 5.98 1.83 23.00
N ASN A 57 6.87 2.44 22.18
CA ASN A 57 8.25 2.78 22.56
C ASN A 57 9.07 1.57 23.11
N GLU A 58 8.69 0.35 22.76
CA GLU A 58 9.44 -0.86 23.08
C GLU A 58 10.73 -0.91 22.25
N GLU A 59 11.76 -1.61 22.76
CA GLU A 59 13.01 -1.81 22.06
C GLU A 59 12.75 -2.45 20.68
N LYS A 60 13.17 -1.76 19.62
CA LYS A 60 12.98 -2.17 18.22
C LYS A 60 13.93 -3.31 17.81
N ALA A 61 13.98 -4.39 18.60
CA ALA A 61 14.75 -5.57 18.27
C ALA A 61 14.15 -6.25 17.01
N GLY A 62 14.98 -6.43 15.97
CA GLY A 62 14.55 -7.04 14.70
C GLY A 62 13.99 -6.07 13.65
N PHE A 63 14.05 -4.76 13.90
CA PHE A 63 13.78 -3.76 12.86
C PHE A 63 15.04 -3.55 12.02
N ILE A 64 14.88 -3.59 10.70
CA ILE A 64 15.94 -3.19 9.78
C ILE A 64 15.60 -1.77 9.33
N ASP A 65 16.48 -0.82 9.64
CA ASP A 65 16.39 0.50 9.04
C ASP A 65 16.90 0.40 7.60
N LEU A 66 15.96 0.32 6.67
CA LEU A 66 16.24 0.03 5.28
C LEU A 66 16.35 1.34 4.52
N VAL A 67 17.57 1.87 4.46
CA VAL A 67 17.89 3.01 3.60
C VAL A 67 18.21 2.47 2.21
N THR A 68 17.28 2.60 1.29
CA THR A 68 17.55 2.43 -0.15
C THR A 68 17.85 3.77 -0.80
N SER A 69 18.78 3.77 -1.76
CA SER A 69 18.98 4.88 -2.68
C SER A 69 18.53 4.46 -4.08
N THR A 70 17.22 4.29 -4.28
CA THR A 70 16.67 4.19 -5.64
C THR A 70 16.57 5.57 -6.29
N THR A 71 16.98 5.65 -7.54
CA THR A 71 16.72 6.79 -8.42
C THR A 71 15.28 6.76 -8.93
N LEU A 72 14.80 7.89 -9.43
CA LEU A 72 13.47 8.02 -10.04
C LEU A 72 13.27 7.03 -11.21
N GLU A 73 14.30 6.83 -12.04
CA GLU A 73 14.22 5.92 -13.18
C GLU A 73 14.20 4.45 -12.78
N GLU A 74 14.94 4.07 -11.73
CA GLU A 74 14.87 2.72 -11.17
C GLU A 74 13.50 2.43 -10.55
N SER A 75 12.93 3.41 -9.84
CA SER A 75 11.57 3.29 -9.32
C SER A 75 10.57 3.14 -10.47
N LYS A 76 10.65 3.97 -11.53
CA LYS A 76 9.83 3.84 -12.76
C LYS A 76 9.87 2.44 -13.37
N ALA A 77 11.09 1.92 -13.56
CA ALA A 77 11.30 0.60 -14.14
C ALA A 77 10.78 -0.55 -13.25
N LEU A 78 10.65 -0.31 -11.94
CA LEU A 78 10.16 -1.30 -10.99
C LEU A 78 8.67 -1.58 -11.15
N TYR A 79 7.85 -0.59 -11.52
CA TYR A 79 6.39 -0.75 -11.61
C TYR A 79 5.85 -0.77 -13.06
N GLN A 80 6.70 -0.54 -14.06
CA GLN A 80 6.29 -0.66 -15.45
C GLN A 80 5.99 -2.12 -15.84
N ASP A 81 4.79 -2.34 -16.38
CA ASP A 81 4.29 -3.66 -16.81
C ASP A 81 4.31 -4.69 -15.67
N VAL A 82 3.95 -4.24 -14.46
CA VAL A 82 3.90 -5.05 -13.25
C VAL A 82 2.47 -5.25 -12.75
N TYR A 83 2.22 -6.43 -12.22
CA TYR A 83 1.00 -6.82 -11.54
C TYR A 83 1.25 -6.91 -10.04
N LEU A 84 0.38 -6.29 -9.24
CA LEU A 84 0.29 -6.53 -7.81
C LEU A 84 -0.74 -7.63 -7.57
N ILE A 85 -0.30 -8.74 -6.99
CA ILE A 85 -1.09 -9.97 -6.93
C ILE A 85 -1.43 -10.27 -5.48
N ASN A 86 -2.72 -10.50 -5.20
CA ASN A 86 -3.22 -10.95 -3.91
C ASN A 86 -3.63 -12.42 -4.00
N ILE A 87 -2.87 -13.28 -3.35
CA ILE A 87 -3.06 -14.74 -3.39
C ILE A 87 -4.32 -15.15 -2.64
N ASP A 88 -4.53 -14.56 -1.47
CA ASP A 88 -5.61 -14.95 -0.56
C ASP A 88 -6.98 -14.64 -1.16
N GLN A 89 -7.09 -13.52 -1.88
CA GLN A 89 -8.32 -13.10 -2.55
C GLN A 89 -8.43 -13.58 -4.00
N LYS A 90 -7.37 -14.17 -4.59
CA LYS A 90 -7.31 -14.58 -6.00
C LYS A 90 -7.60 -13.44 -6.98
N ILE A 91 -7.11 -12.24 -6.65
CA ILE A 91 -7.24 -11.04 -7.48
C ILE A 91 -5.88 -10.41 -7.78
N TYR A 92 -5.83 -9.60 -8.83
CA TYR A 92 -4.66 -8.79 -9.14
C TYR A 92 -5.04 -7.37 -9.59
N LEU A 93 -4.10 -6.46 -9.41
CA LEU A 93 -4.11 -5.09 -9.92
C LEU A 93 -3.03 -4.95 -10.98
N ASP A 94 -3.35 -4.31 -12.10
CA ASP A 94 -2.41 -3.88 -13.13
C ASP A 94 -1.90 -2.47 -12.80
N PHE A 95 -0.60 -2.29 -12.58
CA PHE A 95 -0.02 -0.99 -12.19
C PHE A 95 -0.22 0.07 -13.27
N ASN A 96 -0.09 -0.28 -14.55
CA ASN A 96 -0.23 0.69 -15.63
C ASN A 96 -1.66 1.25 -15.68
N LYS A 97 -2.65 0.38 -15.50
CA LYS A 97 -4.07 0.81 -15.41
C LYS A 97 -4.33 1.61 -14.14
N PHE A 98 -3.80 1.17 -13.00
CA PHE A 98 -3.97 1.88 -11.73
C PHE A 98 -3.40 3.30 -11.81
N ILE A 99 -2.18 3.47 -12.32
CA ILE A 99 -1.54 4.78 -12.49
C ILE A 99 -2.39 5.67 -13.39
N LYS A 100 -2.87 5.14 -14.52
CA LYS A 100 -3.73 5.91 -15.45
C LYS A 100 -5.02 6.41 -14.78
N LEU A 101 -5.64 5.59 -13.94
CA LEU A 101 -6.90 5.94 -13.26
C LEU A 101 -6.69 6.91 -12.09
N ASN A 102 -5.56 6.78 -11.38
CA ASN A 102 -5.33 7.40 -10.07
C ASN A 102 -4.27 8.52 -10.07
N THR A 103 -3.79 8.93 -11.24
CA THR A 103 -2.90 10.10 -11.36
C THR A 103 -3.72 11.39 -11.28
N TYR A 104 -3.30 12.29 -10.39
CA TYR A 104 -3.84 13.63 -10.22
C TYR A 104 -3.39 14.56 -11.37
N PRO A 105 -4.11 15.68 -11.62
CA PRO A 105 -3.68 16.68 -12.60
C PRO A 105 -2.28 17.26 -12.33
N SER A 106 -1.82 17.26 -11.07
CA SER A 106 -0.46 17.63 -10.68
C SER A 106 0.61 16.64 -11.13
N GLY A 107 0.20 15.46 -11.60
CA GLY A 107 1.06 14.31 -11.88
C GLY A 107 1.22 13.37 -10.69
N ASP A 108 0.73 13.69 -9.51
CA ASP A 108 0.94 12.82 -8.34
C ASP A 108 0.07 11.56 -8.42
N CYS A 109 0.54 10.44 -7.87
CA CYS A 109 -0.24 9.20 -7.76
C CYS A 109 0.21 8.47 -6.50
N PHE A 110 -0.72 8.05 -5.65
CA PHE A 110 -0.41 7.26 -4.46
C PHE A 110 -0.07 5.82 -4.84
N HIS A 111 0.83 5.21 -4.10
CA HIS A 111 1.22 3.83 -4.38
C HIS A 111 0.11 2.85 -3.93
N PRO A 112 -0.35 1.93 -4.79
CA PRO A 112 -1.48 1.05 -4.46
C PRO A 112 -1.17 0.14 -3.26
N LEU A 113 0.08 -0.33 -3.14
CA LEU A 113 0.50 -1.20 -2.03
C LEU A 113 0.22 -0.58 -0.65
N SER A 114 0.61 0.68 -0.42
CA SER A 114 0.41 1.31 0.90
C SER A 114 -1.08 1.54 1.18
N LEU A 115 -1.88 1.90 0.17
CA LEU A 115 -3.31 2.13 0.33
C LEU A 115 -4.07 0.83 0.59
N LEU A 116 -3.84 -0.20 -0.22
CA LEU A 116 -4.56 -1.47 -0.12
C LEU A 116 -4.14 -2.24 1.14
N THR A 117 -2.91 -2.10 1.61
CA THR A 117 -2.45 -2.79 2.84
C THR A 117 -2.52 -1.93 4.09
N ALA A 118 -3.07 -0.72 4.00
CA ALA A 118 -3.19 0.23 5.10
C ALA A 118 -3.93 -0.39 6.29
N CYS A 119 -3.36 -0.23 7.48
CA CYS A 119 -4.00 -0.53 8.74
C CYS A 119 -3.86 0.66 9.68
N GLY A 120 -5.01 1.25 9.99
CA GLY A 120 -5.10 2.44 10.79
C GLY A 120 -4.90 2.19 12.27
N ASN A 121 -4.53 3.27 12.98
CA ASN A 121 -4.65 3.35 14.42
C ASN A 121 -5.45 4.58 14.90
N GLY A 122 -5.91 5.43 13.97
CA GLY A 122 -6.65 6.65 14.27
C GLY A 122 -5.79 7.74 14.92
N GLN A 123 -4.45 7.68 14.77
CA GLN A 123 -3.50 8.63 15.36
C GLN A 123 -2.66 9.36 14.30
N GLY A 124 -2.90 9.12 13.01
CA GLY A 124 -2.17 9.74 11.91
C GLY A 124 -2.80 11.06 11.46
N ASN A 125 -1.98 12.08 11.20
CA ASN A 125 -2.43 13.31 10.52
C ASN A 125 -2.71 13.11 9.01
N GLY A 126 -2.41 11.92 8.47
CA GLY A 126 -2.66 11.48 7.09
C GLY A 126 -3.71 10.37 6.96
N ASP A 127 -4.46 10.09 8.05
CA ASP A 127 -5.46 9.03 8.07
C ASP A 127 -6.54 9.31 7.01
N TYR A 128 -6.58 8.50 5.95
CA TYR A 128 -7.71 8.52 5.03
C TYR A 128 -8.94 8.02 5.79
N PRO A 129 -10.01 8.82 5.92
CA PRO A 129 -11.23 8.31 6.46
C PRO A 129 -11.78 7.24 5.51
N SER A 130 -12.22 6.12 6.08
CA SER A 130 -12.89 5.02 5.37
C SER A 130 -14.08 5.43 4.51
N SER A 131 -14.56 6.68 4.65
CA SER A 131 -15.58 7.28 3.81
C SER A 131 -15.14 7.53 2.37
N TYR A 132 -13.84 7.58 2.08
CA TYR A 132 -13.36 7.85 0.71
C TYR A 132 -13.35 6.62 -0.19
N SER A 133 -13.02 5.44 0.35
CA SER A 133 -13.16 4.16 -0.36
C SER A 133 -13.12 3.00 0.62
N SER A 134 -14.01 2.02 0.41
CA SER A 134 -14.02 0.76 1.17
C SER A 134 -12.87 -0.18 0.82
N ASP A 135 -12.13 0.10 -0.27
CA ASP A 135 -11.01 -0.73 -0.72
C ASP A 135 -9.70 -0.41 0.05
N ILE A 136 -9.64 0.71 0.77
CA ILE A 136 -8.46 1.06 1.58
C ILE A 136 -8.30 0.05 2.72
N GLY A 137 -7.11 -0.54 2.82
CA GLY A 137 -6.81 -1.58 3.81
C GLY A 137 -7.45 -2.94 3.51
N GLU A 138 -8.14 -3.10 2.38
CA GLU A 138 -8.79 -4.36 1.99
C GLU A 138 -7.78 -5.49 1.77
N TRP A 139 -6.47 -5.24 1.70
CA TRP A 139 -5.43 -6.26 1.53
C TRP A 139 -4.52 -6.36 2.77
N ALA A 140 -4.88 -5.70 3.87
CA ALA A 140 -4.09 -5.75 5.09
C ALA A 140 -3.99 -7.20 5.63
N PHE A 141 -2.75 -7.64 5.85
CA PHE A 141 -2.35 -9.00 6.26
C PHE A 141 -2.54 -10.12 5.24
N ASP A 142 -2.93 -9.81 4.00
CA ASP A 142 -3.01 -10.78 2.93
C ASP A 142 -1.60 -11.11 2.37
N THR A 143 -1.49 -12.29 1.77
CA THR A 143 -0.28 -12.75 1.08
C THR A 143 -0.23 -12.17 -0.33
N ILE A 144 0.74 -11.29 -0.57
CA ILE A 144 0.85 -10.51 -1.81
C ILE A 144 2.26 -10.54 -2.38
N TYR A 145 2.39 -10.31 -3.69
CA TYR A 145 3.66 -10.18 -4.39
C TYR A 145 3.53 -9.33 -5.65
N LEU A 146 4.67 -8.90 -6.19
CA LEU A 146 4.76 -8.26 -7.51
C LEU A 146 5.25 -9.26 -8.54
N SER A 147 4.71 -9.20 -9.76
CA SER A 147 5.25 -9.96 -10.89
C SER A 147 5.14 -9.20 -12.21
N LYS A 148 6.09 -9.46 -13.12
CA LYS A 148 5.99 -9.02 -14.53
C LYS A 148 5.12 -9.94 -15.38
N THR A 149 4.76 -11.11 -14.85
CA THR A 149 3.88 -12.06 -15.52
C THR A 149 2.47 -11.90 -14.97
N LYS A 150 1.51 -11.70 -15.86
CA LYS A 150 0.09 -11.68 -15.49
C LYS A 150 -0.27 -13.03 -14.86
N PRO A 151 -0.89 -13.07 -13.66
CA PRO A 151 -1.29 -14.33 -13.06
C PRO A 151 -2.42 -14.98 -13.87
N GLU A 152 -2.27 -16.26 -14.16
CA GLU A 152 -3.35 -17.10 -14.71
C GLU A 152 -4.35 -17.42 -13.58
N GLU A 153 -5.64 -17.55 -13.92
CA GLU A 153 -6.72 -17.92 -12.99
C GLU A 153 -7.05 -16.90 -11.88
N PHE A 154 -6.48 -15.70 -11.91
CA PHE A 154 -6.81 -14.61 -10.99
C PHE A 154 -7.73 -13.60 -11.67
N THR A 155 -8.60 -12.97 -10.89
CA THR A 155 -9.52 -11.95 -11.39
C THR A 155 -8.86 -10.56 -11.31
N GLU A 156 -8.94 -9.79 -12.39
CA GLU A 156 -8.51 -8.39 -12.33
C GLU A 156 -9.50 -7.57 -11.51
N LYS A 157 -9.01 -6.77 -10.56
CA LYS A 157 -9.82 -5.76 -9.86
C LYS A 157 -9.22 -4.38 -10.12
N GLU A 158 -10.03 -3.49 -10.69
CA GLU A 158 -9.68 -2.08 -10.84
C GLU A 158 -10.00 -1.32 -9.55
N TYR A 159 -9.13 -0.36 -9.21
CA TYR A 159 -9.26 0.44 -7.99
C TYR A 159 -9.22 1.92 -8.35
N LEU A 160 -10.21 2.68 -7.86
CA LEU A 160 -10.27 4.13 -7.94
C LEU A 160 -10.00 4.71 -6.54
N LEU A 161 -8.74 5.04 -6.28
CA LEU A 161 -8.22 5.52 -5.00
C LEU A 161 -7.56 6.90 -5.12
N LYS A 162 -7.97 7.70 -6.10
CA LYS A 162 -7.73 9.15 -6.11
C LYS A 162 -8.91 9.87 -5.45
N PHE A 163 -8.61 10.92 -4.71
CA PHE A 163 -9.57 11.68 -3.91
C PHE A 163 -9.67 13.12 -4.38
N ASP A 164 -10.87 13.66 -4.51
CA ASP A 164 -11.04 15.10 -4.75
C ASP A 164 -10.80 15.88 -3.45
N PHE A 165 -9.63 16.52 -3.34
CA PHE A 165 -9.28 17.37 -2.20
C PHE A 165 -10.13 18.65 -2.11
N HIS A 166 -10.99 18.93 -3.10
CA HIS A 166 -11.83 20.13 -3.14
C HIS A 166 -13.02 20.11 -2.18
N GLU A 167 -13.42 18.96 -1.62
CA GLU A 167 -14.53 18.88 -0.66
C GLU A 167 -14.10 18.77 0.81
N ALA A 168 -12.79 18.63 1.09
CA ALA A 168 -12.30 18.37 2.45
C ALA A 168 -12.03 19.61 3.31
N PHE A 169 -12.12 20.82 2.73
CA PHE A 169 -11.92 22.08 3.45
C PHE A 169 -13.08 23.06 3.20
N SER A 170 -14.27 22.67 3.66
CA SER A 170 -15.33 23.62 3.99
C SER A 170 -15.53 23.60 5.51
N PHE A 171 -14.67 24.34 6.22
CA PHE A 171 -14.90 24.74 7.61
C PHE A 171 -15.13 26.25 7.64
#